data_AF-A0A832D4V1-F1
#
_entry.id   AF-A0A832D4V1-F1
#
_cell.length_a   1.000
_cell.length_b   1.000
_cell.length_c   1.000
_cell.angle_alpha   90.00
_cell.angle_beta   90.00
_cell.angle_gamma   90.00
#
_symmetry.space_group_name_H-M   'P 1'
#
loop_
_entity.id
_entity.type
_entity.pdbx_description
1 polymer ?
#
loop_
_entity_poly.entity_id
_entity_poly.type
_entity_poly.pdbx_seq_one_letter_code
_entity_poly.pdbx_strand_id
1 'polypeptide(L)'
;MSLRGVGRYGLIPEKAVELVKKYSERGLIPKEELDEELMLILEDLKLAVPIEAEKDSLAWISRQFGGDMEIPYVVRFFFKFMDWRRAIVEYFRSIGEERAEEFVEIFLEIKKRAKNLIVCAEDIVDVTLKFNRDPGVVISELKGAGLISPTVGCGAFGRAKAPLYELNKFFTLMSE
;
A
#
# COMPACT_ATOMS: atom_id res chain seq x y z
N MET A 1 17.01 -11.35 -1.83
CA MET A 1 17.00 -10.17 -0.94
C MET A 1 16.39 -10.61 0.38
N SER A 2 17.10 -10.46 1.50
CA SER A 2 16.60 -10.93 2.80
C SER A 2 15.66 -9.88 3.38
N LEU A 3 14.43 -10.26 3.74
CA LEU A 3 13.49 -9.41 4.49
C LEU A 3 14.03 -9.03 5.88
N ARG A 4 15.19 -9.57 6.27
CA ARG A 4 15.91 -9.25 7.51
C ARG A 4 16.57 -7.86 7.53
N GLY A 5 16.41 -7.05 6.48
CA GLY A 5 17.17 -5.81 6.28
C GLY A 5 16.35 -4.53 6.16
N VAL A 6 15.08 -4.50 6.57
CA VAL A 6 14.29 -3.26 6.52
C VAL A 6 14.73 -2.37 7.69
N GLY A 7 15.34 -1.24 7.38
CA GLY A 7 16.08 -0.40 8.32
C GLY A 7 15.24 0.26 9.42
N ARG A 8 15.90 0.54 10.55
CA ARG A 8 15.49 1.30 11.75
C ARG A 8 14.27 0.81 12.55
N TYR A 9 13.37 0.04 11.97
CA TYR A 9 12.25 -0.59 12.66
C TYR A 9 12.48 -2.10 12.61
N GLY A 10 12.45 -2.77 13.75
CA GLY A 10 12.88 -4.16 13.91
C GLY A 10 12.40 -5.11 12.81
N LEU A 11 13.17 -6.18 12.62
CA LEU A 11 12.87 -7.31 11.72
C LEU A 11 11.35 -7.56 11.65
N ILE A 12 10.77 -7.52 10.44
CA ILE A 12 9.41 -8.02 10.23
C ILE A 12 9.42 -9.46 10.78
N PRO A 13 8.58 -9.81 11.76
CA PRO A 13 8.62 -11.14 12.35
C PRO A 13 8.50 -12.20 11.28
N GLU A 14 9.32 -13.25 11.37
CA GLU A 14 9.34 -14.34 10.39
C GLU A 14 7.95 -14.96 10.23
N LYS A 15 7.21 -15.09 11.34
CA LYS A 15 5.82 -15.54 11.36
C LYS A 15 4.89 -14.66 10.50
N ALA A 16 5.04 -13.33 10.52
CA ALA A 16 4.25 -12.43 9.69
C ALA A 16 4.58 -12.61 8.20
N VAL A 17 5.87 -12.73 7.87
CA VAL A 17 6.35 -12.98 6.51
C VAL A 17 5.82 -14.32 5.97
N GLU A 18 5.94 -15.39 6.76
CA GLU A 18 5.44 -16.72 6.41
C GLU A 18 3.93 -16.73 6.19
N LEU A 19 3.19 -16.05 7.06
CA LEU A 19 1.74 -15.96 6.98
C LEU A 19 1.28 -15.25 5.71
N VAL A 20 1.85 -14.07 5.41
CA VAL A 20 1.50 -13.32 4.18
C VAL A 20 1.91 -14.13 2.96
N LYS A 21 3.07 -14.78 2.96
CA LYS A 21 3.50 -15.65 1.86
C LYS A 21 2.53 -16.80 1.62
N LYS A 22 2.13 -17.52 2.69
CA LYS A 22 1.17 -18.64 2.65
C LYS A 22 -0.16 -18.24 2.01
N TYR A 23 -0.63 -17.02 2.27
CA TYR A 23 -1.94 -16.54 1.81
C TYR A 23 -1.89 -15.58 0.62
N SER A 24 -0.70 -15.24 0.11
CA SER A 24 -0.49 -14.25 -0.95
C SER A 24 -1.23 -14.57 -2.26
N GLU A 25 -1.35 -15.85 -2.63
CA GLU A 25 -2.08 -16.23 -3.84
C GLU A 25 -3.59 -16.03 -3.71
N ARG A 26 -4.18 -16.35 -2.55
CA ARG A 26 -5.61 -16.15 -2.26
C ARG A 26 -5.94 -14.69 -1.92
N GLY A 27 -4.98 -13.94 -1.37
CA GLY A 27 -5.16 -12.55 -0.96
C GLY A 27 -5.91 -12.37 0.35
N LEU A 28 -6.10 -13.44 1.13
CA LEU A 28 -6.94 -13.44 2.32
C LEU A 28 -6.31 -14.29 3.43
N ILE A 29 -6.09 -13.68 4.60
CA ILE A 29 -5.61 -14.36 5.81
C ILE A 29 -6.82 -14.58 6.73
N PRO A 30 -7.17 -15.85 7.03
CA PRO A 30 -8.24 -16.17 7.97
C PRO A 30 -7.93 -15.67 9.39
N LYS A 31 -8.93 -15.15 10.09
CA LYS A 31 -8.79 -14.68 11.48
C LYS A 31 -8.22 -15.73 12.44
N GLU A 32 -8.45 -17.02 12.18
CA GLU A 32 -7.97 -18.11 13.03
C GLU A 32 -6.44 -18.28 13.00
N GLU A 33 -5.77 -17.71 11.99
CA GLU A 33 -4.31 -17.71 11.87
C GLU A 33 -3.67 -16.42 12.39
N LEU A 34 -4.49 -15.49 12.88
CA LEU A 34 -4.09 -14.16 13.33
C LEU A 34 -4.19 -14.04 14.85
N ASP A 35 -3.08 -13.68 15.48
CA ASP A 35 -3.08 -13.15 16.84
C ASP A 35 -3.04 -11.61 16.80
N GLU A 36 -3.36 -10.96 17.92
CA GLU A 36 -3.45 -9.49 18.00
C GLU A 36 -2.15 -8.78 17.59
N GLU A 37 -1.00 -9.34 17.97
CA GLU A 37 0.30 -8.78 17.63
C GLU A 37 0.55 -8.85 16.12
N LEU A 38 0.28 -9.99 15.49
CA LEU A 38 0.38 -10.15 14.05
C LEU A 38 -0.55 -9.22 13.30
N MET A 39 -1.80 -9.07 13.75
CA MET A 39 -2.76 -8.15 13.12
C MET A 39 -2.23 -6.72 13.11
N LEU A 40 -1.72 -6.24 14.25
CA LEU A 40 -1.16 -4.90 14.37
C LEU A 40 0.06 -4.70 13.48
N ILE A 41 0.96 -5.68 13.40
CA ILE A 41 2.18 -5.60 12.57
C ILE A 41 1.84 -5.58 11.08
N LEU A 42 0.93 -6.46 10.65
CA LEU A 42 0.51 -6.54 9.26
C LEU A 42 -0.21 -5.26 8.81
N GLU A 43 -1.05 -4.70 9.67
CA GLU A 43 -1.78 -3.46 9.42
C GLU A 43 -0.86 -2.24 9.44
N ASP A 44 0.05 -2.10 10.40
CA ASP A 44 1.05 -1.01 10.44
C ASP A 44 1.91 -0.99 9.17
N LEU A 45 2.40 -2.15 8.73
CA LEU A 45 3.19 -2.26 7.51
C LEU A 45 2.35 -2.21 6.23
N LYS A 46 1.02 -2.27 6.33
CA LYS A 46 0.08 -2.40 5.20
C LYS A 46 0.41 -3.61 4.31
N LEU A 47 0.86 -4.70 4.95
CA LEU A 47 1.05 -6.02 4.35
C LEU A 47 -0.27 -6.79 4.24
N ALA A 48 -1.14 -6.61 5.23
CA ALA A 48 -2.54 -7.01 5.18
C ALA A 48 -3.36 -5.99 5.97
N VAL A 49 -4.64 -5.84 5.62
CA VAL A 49 -5.54 -4.86 6.22
C VAL A 49 -6.90 -5.50 6.50
N PRO A 50 -7.61 -5.18 7.60
CA PRO A 50 -8.87 -5.83 7.92
C PRO A 50 -9.92 -5.65 6.82
N ILE A 51 -10.75 -6.67 6.54
CA ILE A 51 -11.73 -6.58 5.45
C ILE A 51 -12.92 -5.70 5.84
N GLU A 52 -13.38 -5.88 7.07
CA GLU A 52 -14.53 -5.15 7.58
C GLU A 52 -14.20 -3.67 7.65
N ALA A 53 -15.04 -2.85 7.04
CA ALA A 53 -14.89 -1.41 7.04
C ALA A 53 -16.21 -0.74 7.41
N GLU A 54 -16.12 0.40 8.10
CA GLU A 54 -17.28 1.23 8.33
C GLU A 54 -17.82 1.75 6.98
N LYS A 55 -19.11 1.53 6.71
CA LYS A 55 -19.82 2.05 5.50
C LYS A 55 -19.20 1.60 4.17
N ASP A 56 -18.66 0.39 4.09
CA ASP A 56 -18.05 -0.20 2.88
C ASP A 56 -16.92 0.66 2.28
N SER A 57 -16.24 1.47 3.09
CA SER A 57 -15.16 2.35 2.64
C SER A 57 -13.87 1.56 2.34
N LEU A 58 -13.26 1.85 1.19
CA LEU A 58 -11.95 1.29 0.80
C LEU A 58 -10.77 1.91 1.55
N ALA A 59 -10.99 2.96 2.36
CA ALA A 59 -9.93 3.62 3.10
C ALA A 59 -9.40 2.72 4.23
N TRP A 60 -8.08 2.64 4.39
CA TRP A 60 -7.47 1.84 5.46
C TRP A 60 -7.90 2.32 6.86
N ILE A 61 -8.05 3.63 7.04
CA ILE A 61 -8.46 4.23 8.32
C ILE A 61 -9.87 3.85 8.78
N SER A 62 -10.74 3.34 7.89
CA SER A 62 -12.09 2.91 8.24
C SER A 62 -12.20 1.41 8.53
N ARG A 63 -11.10 0.65 8.45
CA ARG A 63 -11.09 -0.80 8.63
C ARG A 63 -11.10 -1.19 10.11
N GLN A 64 -11.85 -2.24 10.45
CA GLN A 64 -12.10 -2.69 11.82
C GLN A 64 -11.43 -4.05 12.08
N PHE A 65 -10.74 -4.17 13.21
CA PHE A 65 -10.15 -5.44 13.65
C PHE A 65 -11.23 -6.42 14.15
N GLY A 66 -10.94 -7.72 14.05
CA GLY A 66 -11.81 -8.79 14.57
C GLY A 66 -12.21 -9.86 13.55
N GLY A 67 -11.85 -9.67 12.28
CA GLY A 67 -12.14 -10.60 11.18
C GLY A 67 -10.91 -10.92 10.33
N ASP A 68 -11.16 -11.50 9.16
CA ASP A 68 -10.15 -11.83 8.18
C ASP A 68 -9.43 -10.56 7.68
N MET A 69 -8.18 -10.71 7.25
CA MET A 69 -7.38 -9.63 6.67
C MET A 69 -7.15 -9.86 5.17
N GLU A 70 -7.31 -8.81 4.39
CA GLU A 70 -7.02 -8.76 2.96
C GLU A 70 -5.55 -8.37 2.72
N ILE A 71 -4.87 -9.09 1.84
CA ILE A 71 -3.52 -8.76 1.38
C ILE A 71 -3.64 -7.89 0.11
N PRO A 72 -3.17 -6.63 0.11
CA PRO A 72 -3.24 -5.77 -1.06
C PRO A 72 -2.56 -6.39 -2.28
N TYR A 73 -3.10 -6.15 -3.48
CA TYR A 73 -2.61 -6.79 -4.71
C TYR A 73 -1.10 -6.63 -4.91
N VAL A 74 -0.57 -5.42 -4.74
CA VAL A 74 0.86 -5.18 -4.93
C VAL A 74 1.72 -5.98 -3.93
N VAL A 75 1.23 -6.22 -2.71
CA VAL A 75 1.90 -7.08 -1.72
C VAL A 75 1.89 -8.54 -2.17
N ARG A 76 0.77 -9.03 -2.72
CA ARG A 76 0.69 -10.39 -3.29
C ARG A 76 1.74 -10.61 -4.38
N PHE A 77 1.88 -9.63 -5.27
CA PHE A 77 2.90 -9.64 -6.32
C PHE A 77 4.32 -9.56 -5.73
N PHE A 78 4.53 -8.80 -4.66
CA PHE A 78 5.83 -8.79 -3.97
C PHE A 78 6.22 -10.17 -3.46
N PHE A 79 5.33 -10.90 -2.78
CA PHE A 79 5.66 -12.23 -2.27
C PHE A 79 5.84 -13.28 -3.38
N LYS A 80 5.28 -13.04 -4.57
CA LYS A 80 5.52 -13.88 -5.75
C LYS A 80 6.92 -13.67 -6.34
N PHE A 81 7.41 -12.44 -6.38
CA PHE A 81 8.66 -12.10 -7.09
C PHE A 81 9.85 -11.78 -6.18
N MET A 82 9.59 -11.50 -4.90
CA MET A 82 10.56 -11.04 -3.90
C MET A 82 11.36 -9.79 -4.34
N ASP A 83 10.73 -8.95 -5.17
CA ASP A 83 11.26 -7.71 -5.72
C ASP A 83 10.13 -6.68 -5.81
N TRP A 84 10.28 -5.55 -5.12
CA TRP A 84 9.22 -4.55 -5.02
C TRP A 84 9.00 -3.78 -6.33
N ARG A 85 10.06 -3.52 -7.12
CA ARG A 85 9.93 -2.85 -8.42
C ARG A 85 9.16 -3.75 -9.37
N ARG A 86 9.59 -5.02 -9.45
CA ARG A 86 8.91 -6.03 -10.26
C ARG A 86 7.47 -6.25 -9.80
N ALA A 87 7.20 -6.21 -8.50
CA ALA A 87 5.85 -6.34 -7.97
C ALA A 87 4.91 -5.25 -8.49
N ILE A 88 5.36 -3.99 -8.48
CA ILE A 88 4.62 -2.86 -9.04
C ILE A 88 4.39 -3.09 -10.53
N VAL A 89 5.46 -3.30 -11.32
CA VAL A 89 5.36 -3.46 -12.78
C VAL A 89 4.42 -4.60 -13.17
N GLU A 90 4.59 -5.78 -12.57
CA GLU A 90 3.80 -6.96 -12.92
C GLU A 90 2.33 -6.80 -12.47
N TYR A 91 2.05 -6.10 -11.37
CA TYR A 91 0.67 -5.79 -10.99
C TYR A 91 -0.01 -4.91 -12.05
N PHE A 92 0.60 -3.77 -12.42
CA PHE A 92 0.02 -2.85 -13.39
C PHE A 92 -0.12 -3.51 -14.77
N ARG A 93 0.88 -4.29 -15.20
CA ARG A 93 0.78 -5.08 -16.42
C ARG A 93 -0.39 -6.08 -16.38
N SER A 94 -0.65 -6.70 -15.23
CA SER A 94 -1.75 -7.66 -15.08
C SER A 94 -3.15 -7.06 -15.21
N ILE A 95 -3.30 -5.75 -15.00
CA ILE A 95 -4.57 -5.02 -15.19
C ILE A 95 -4.67 -4.34 -16.57
N GLY A 96 -3.71 -4.59 -17.47
CA GLY A 96 -3.71 -4.08 -18.85
C GLY A 96 -2.98 -2.75 -19.07
N GLU A 97 -2.18 -2.29 -18.10
CA GLU A 97 -1.39 -1.07 -18.27
C GLU A 97 -0.19 -1.29 -19.22
N GLU A 98 -0.14 -0.50 -20.30
CA GLU A 98 0.88 -0.60 -21.34
C GLU A 98 2.23 -0.01 -20.93
N ARG A 99 2.23 1.03 -20.09
CA ARG A 99 3.46 1.70 -19.59
C ARG A 99 3.63 1.44 -18.09
N ALA A 100 3.51 0.18 -17.69
CA ALA A 100 3.52 -0.26 -16.29
C ALA A 100 4.81 0.11 -15.54
N GLU A 101 5.94 0.21 -16.26
CA GLU A 101 7.23 0.62 -15.73
C GLU A 101 7.20 2.05 -15.18
N GLU A 102 6.36 2.94 -15.72
CA GLU A 102 6.22 4.32 -15.23
C GLU A 102 5.69 4.37 -13.80
N PHE A 103 4.91 3.38 -13.35
CA PHE A 103 4.34 3.38 -11.99
C PHE A 103 5.38 3.25 -10.89
N VAL A 104 6.53 2.65 -11.18
CA VAL A 104 7.66 2.62 -10.24
C VAL A 104 8.16 4.05 -10.00
N GLU A 105 8.38 4.80 -11.07
CA GLU A 105 8.90 6.16 -11.00
C GLU A 105 7.85 7.13 -10.43
N ILE A 106 6.58 6.97 -10.81
CA ILE A 106 5.46 7.72 -10.22
C ILE A 106 5.42 7.49 -8.71
N PHE A 107 5.47 6.24 -8.25
CA PHE A 107 5.46 5.92 -6.81
C PHE A 107 6.66 6.53 -6.08
N LEU A 108 7.86 6.45 -6.66
CA LEU A 108 9.06 7.06 -6.09
C LEU A 108 8.97 8.59 -6.00
N GLU A 109 8.44 9.26 -7.03
CA GLU A 109 8.24 10.71 -7.03
C GLU A 109 7.18 11.15 -6.01
N ILE A 110 6.09 10.38 -5.85
CA ILE A 110 5.08 10.60 -4.80
C ILE A 110 5.72 10.43 -3.42
N LYS A 111 6.50 9.36 -3.20
CA LYS A 111 7.23 9.10 -1.95
C LYS A 111 8.13 10.28 -1.56
N LYS A 112 8.85 10.88 -2.50
CA LYS A 112 9.73 12.04 -2.24
C LYS A 112 8.97 13.27 -1.73
N ARG A 113 7.70 13.43 -2.11
CA ARG A 113 6.84 14.56 -1.67
C ARG A 113 6.10 14.26 -0.36
N ALA A 114 5.92 13.00 -0.03
CA ALA A 114 5.21 12.59 1.17
C ALA A 114 5.95 13.01 2.45
N LYS A 115 5.18 13.40 3.46
CA LYS A 115 5.66 13.69 4.82
C LYS A 115 4.98 12.73 5.79
N ASN A 116 5.76 11.96 6.55
CA ASN A 116 5.25 10.95 7.48
C ASN A 116 4.25 9.99 6.80
N LEU A 117 4.60 9.48 5.61
CA LEU A 117 3.75 8.63 4.76
C LEU A 117 2.48 9.29 4.19
N ILE A 118 2.25 10.59 4.44
CA ILE A 118 1.09 11.31 3.92
C ILE A 118 1.47 12.20 2.75
N VAL A 119 0.67 12.17 1.69
CA VAL A 119 0.79 13.02 0.51
C VAL A 119 -0.56 13.63 0.15
N CYS A 120 -0.58 14.86 -0.35
CA CYS A 120 -1.81 15.50 -0.81
C CYS A 120 -2.14 15.12 -2.25
N ALA A 121 -3.42 15.20 -2.63
CA ALA A 121 -3.85 14.89 -3.99
C ALA A 121 -3.20 15.82 -5.03
N GLU A 122 -3.00 17.10 -4.71
CA GLU A 122 -2.33 18.08 -5.58
C GLU A 122 -0.90 17.66 -5.93
N ASP A 123 -0.15 17.13 -4.96
CA ASP A 123 1.20 16.60 -5.20
C ASP A 123 1.18 15.38 -6.13
N ILE A 124 0.21 14.48 -5.95
CA ILE A 124 0.06 13.32 -6.83
C ILE A 124 -0.28 13.80 -8.25
N VAL A 125 -1.20 14.75 -8.39
CA VAL A 125 -1.57 15.37 -9.68
C VAL A 125 -0.34 15.92 -10.39
N ASP A 126 0.46 16.73 -9.69
CA ASP A 126 1.68 17.30 -10.25
C ASP A 126 2.68 16.22 -10.69
N VAL A 127 2.82 15.13 -9.93
CA VAL A 127 3.67 14.00 -10.35
C VAL A 127 3.12 13.37 -11.61
N THR A 128 1.83 13.02 -11.64
CA THR A 128 1.21 12.35 -12.79
C THR A 128 1.27 13.16 -14.09
N LEU A 129 1.15 14.48 -14.00
CA LEU A 129 1.25 15.35 -15.17
C LEU A 129 2.65 15.32 -15.81
N LYS A 130 3.72 15.08 -15.03
CA LYS A 130 5.09 14.90 -15.58
C LYS A 130 5.20 13.67 -16.49
N PHE A 131 4.35 12.66 -16.29
CA PHE A 131 4.31 11.42 -17.07
C PHE A 131 3.26 11.46 -18.18
N ASN A 132 2.61 12.62 -18.40
CA ASN A 132 1.53 12.78 -19.38
C ASN A 132 0.42 11.73 -19.20
N ARG A 133 -0.05 11.59 -17.95
CA ARG A 133 -1.11 10.67 -17.56
C ARG A 133 -2.29 11.41 -16.95
N ASP A 134 -3.48 10.82 -17.05
CA ASP A 134 -4.65 11.30 -16.33
C ASP A 134 -4.47 11.08 -14.82
N PRO A 135 -4.50 12.14 -13.99
CA PRO A 135 -4.30 12.01 -12.55
C PRO A 135 -5.35 11.16 -11.85
N GLY A 136 -6.61 11.23 -12.30
CA GLY A 136 -7.72 10.49 -11.71
C GLY A 136 -7.56 8.98 -11.91
N VAL A 137 -7.15 8.58 -13.11
CA VAL A 137 -6.84 7.18 -13.44
C VAL A 137 -5.68 6.68 -12.57
N VAL A 138 -4.55 7.40 -12.54
CA VAL A 138 -3.39 6.96 -11.75
C VAL A 138 -3.69 6.87 -10.26
N ILE A 139 -4.40 7.84 -9.68
CA ILE A 139 -4.83 7.77 -8.28
C ILE A 139 -5.70 6.53 -8.05
N SER A 140 -6.65 6.26 -8.95
CA SER A 140 -7.52 5.09 -8.86
C SER A 140 -6.73 3.77 -8.89
N GLU A 141 -5.75 3.66 -9.79
CA GLU A 141 -4.98 2.43 -9.94
C GLU A 141 -3.96 2.24 -8.82
N LEU A 142 -3.32 3.31 -8.33
CA LEU A 142 -2.47 3.27 -7.13
C LEU A 142 -3.24 2.82 -5.89
N LYS A 143 -4.50 3.27 -5.75
CA LYS A 143 -5.40 2.79 -4.70
C LYS A 143 -5.76 1.32 -4.88
N GLY A 144 -6.16 0.93 -6.09
CA GLY A 144 -6.50 -0.45 -6.43
C GLY A 144 -5.34 -1.41 -6.18
N ALA A 145 -4.10 -0.97 -6.44
CA ALA A 145 -2.89 -1.72 -6.14
C ALA A 145 -2.68 -1.94 -4.63
N GLY A 146 -3.14 -1.00 -3.82
CA GLY A 146 -2.80 -0.87 -2.40
C GLY A 146 -1.47 -0.19 -2.15
N LEU A 147 -1.01 0.66 -3.08
CA LEU A 147 0.17 1.52 -2.90
C LEU A 147 -0.17 2.80 -2.12
N ILE A 148 -1.41 3.27 -2.24
CA ILE A 148 -1.93 4.41 -1.48
C ILE A 148 -3.34 4.11 -0.97
N SER A 149 -3.78 4.82 0.07
CA SER A 149 -5.18 4.82 0.52
C SER A 149 -5.62 6.23 0.88
N PRO A 150 -6.88 6.62 0.60
CA PRO A 150 -7.45 7.84 1.17
C PRO A 150 -7.33 7.81 2.70
N THR A 151 -7.08 8.96 3.31
CA THR A 151 -7.10 9.14 4.77
C THR A 151 -7.80 10.44 5.17
N VAL A 152 -8.32 10.54 6.39
CA VAL A 152 -9.00 11.75 6.88
C VAL A 152 -7.99 12.83 7.22
N GLY A 153 -8.05 13.93 6.47
CA GLY A 153 -7.34 15.17 6.72
C GLY A 153 -8.11 16.42 6.31
N CYS A 154 -9.44 16.35 6.28
CA CYS A 154 -10.27 17.53 6.07
C CYS A 154 -11.14 17.76 7.32
N GLY A 155 -10.55 18.36 8.35
CA GLY A 155 -11.29 18.77 9.55
C GLY A 155 -10.50 19.18 10.79
N ALA A 156 -9.29 18.65 11.03
CA ALA A 156 -8.62 18.85 12.34
C ALA A 156 -7.20 19.44 12.32
N PHE A 157 -6.55 19.59 11.17
CA PHE A 157 -5.28 20.32 11.05
C PHE A 157 -5.34 21.21 9.80
N GLY A 158 -5.03 22.49 9.96
CA GLY A 158 -5.40 23.56 9.04
C GLY A 158 -5.10 23.36 7.54
N ARG A 159 -6.01 23.88 6.71
CA ARG A 159 -5.77 24.38 5.34
C ARG A 159 -5.39 23.39 4.21
N ALA A 160 -5.59 22.09 4.34
CA ALA A 160 -5.51 21.22 3.16
C ALA A 160 -6.73 21.46 2.26
N LYS A 161 -6.52 21.99 1.04
CA LYS A 161 -7.59 22.23 0.04
C LYS A 161 -7.97 20.98 -0.76
N ALA A 162 -7.26 19.88 -0.57
CA ALA A 162 -7.36 18.67 -1.36
C ALA A 162 -7.34 17.40 -0.47
N PRO A 163 -7.85 16.25 -0.97
CA PRO A 163 -7.78 14.97 -0.26
C PRO A 163 -6.35 14.57 0.10
N LEU A 164 -6.19 13.83 1.20
CA LEU A 164 -4.90 13.25 1.61
C LEU A 164 -4.90 11.75 1.36
N TYR A 165 -3.70 11.24 1.07
CA TYR A 165 -3.43 9.83 0.88
C TYR A 165 -2.30 9.37 1.79
N GLU A 166 -2.49 8.21 2.41
CA GLU A 166 -1.45 7.46 3.10
C GLU A 166 -0.75 6.53 2.11
N LEU A 167 0.58 6.47 2.15
CA LEU A 167 1.38 5.53 1.37
C LEU A 167 1.49 4.17 2.07
N ASN A 168 1.58 3.10 1.27
CA ASN A 168 1.91 1.78 1.80
C ASN A 168 3.30 1.81 2.48
N LYS A 169 3.30 1.60 3.80
CA LYS A 169 4.52 1.69 4.63
C LYS A 169 5.57 0.68 4.19
N PHE A 170 5.18 -0.57 3.94
CA PHE A 170 6.11 -1.61 3.48
C PHE A 170 6.82 -1.21 2.17
N PHE A 171 6.08 -0.80 1.14
CA PHE A 171 6.69 -0.38 -0.12
C PHE A 171 7.52 0.90 0.00
N THR A 172 7.15 1.80 0.91
CA THR A 172 7.95 2.98 1.21
C THR A 172 9.31 2.60 1.81
N LEU A 173 9.35 1.65 2.74
CA LEU A 173 10.59 1.18 3.36
C LEU A 173 11.46 0.36 2.39
N MET A 174 10.86 -0.48 1.55
CA MET A 174 11.59 -1.31 0.58
C MET A 174 12.24 -0.50 -0.55
N SER A 175 11.76 0.72 -0.78
CA SER A 175 12.23 1.64 -1.83
C SER A 175 13.22 2.69 -1.31
N GLU A 176 13.81 2.49 -0.12
CA GLU A 176 14.96 3.25 0.38
C GLU A 176 16.28 2.86 -0.29
#